data_AF-O44052-F1
#
_entry.id   AF-O44052-F1
#
_cell.length_a   1.000
_cell.length_b   1.000
_cell.length_c   1.000
_cell.angle_alpha   90.00
_cell.angle_beta   90.00
_cell.angle_gamma   90.00
#
_symmetry.space_group_name_H-M   'P 1'
#
loop_
_entity.id
_entity.type
_entity.pdbx_description
1 polymer ?
#
loop_
_entity_poly.entity_id
_entity_poly.type
_entity_poly.pdbx_seq_one_letter_code
_entity_poly.pdbx_strand_id
1 'polypeptide(L)'
;SGRGSRLLLTFMRMVDTCGGEIIVSGRPIASYGLRELRHVFSMIPQDPVLFDGTVASNLDPFSQATPEEVWRALELVGMRGHVAAESGGIEARVQEGGLNYSVGQRQLLCLARALLKRDSAFILMDEPTSAFE
;
A
#
# COMPACT_ATOMS: atom_id res chain seq x y z
N SER A 1 11.57 14.81 -13.25
CA SER A 1 11.02 16.15 -12.95
C SER A 1 9.78 15.96 -12.08
N GLY A 2 9.88 16.30 -10.80
CA GLY A 2 8.95 15.89 -9.74
C GLY A 2 7.61 16.61 -9.77
N ARG A 3 6.67 16.14 -10.60
CA ARG A 3 5.25 16.44 -10.42
C ARG A 3 4.62 15.31 -9.65
N GLY A 4 4.87 15.25 -8.33
CA GLY A 4 3.99 14.49 -7.45
C GLY A 4 2.56 14.97 -7.70
N SER A 5 1.62 14.05 -7.88
CA SER A 5 0.23 14.40 -8.21
C SER A 5 -0.30 15.40 -7.18
N ARG A 6 -0.65 16.63 -7.63
CA ARG A 6 -1.17 17.69 -6.74
C ARG A 6 -2.42 17.21 -5.99
N LEU A 7 -3.16 16.26 -6.58
CA LEU A 7 -4.29 15.57 -5.94
C LEU A 7 -3.86 14.80 -4.69
N LEU A 8 -2.77 14.04 -4.75
CA LEU A 8 -2.23 13.28 -3.61
C LEU A 8 -1.84 14.23 -2.46
N LEU A 9 -1.18 15.33 -2.81
CA LEU A 9 -0.77 16.35 -1.84
C LEU A 9 -1.98 17.07 -1.23
N THR A 10 -3.03 17.34 -2.02
CA THR A 10 -4.28 17.92 -1.54
C THR A 10 -5.06 16.95 -0.63
N PHE A 11 -5.17 15.67 -0.98
CA PHE A 11 -5.81 14.66 -0.11
C PHE A 11 -5.08 14.47 1.22
N MET A 12 -3.76 14.60 1.22
CA MET A 12 -2.95 14.57 2.45
C MET A 12 -2.91 15.91 3.20
N ARG A 13 -3.62 16.94 2.72
CA ARG A 13 -3.61 18.32 3.23
C ARG A 13 -2.19 18.91 3.35
N MET A 14 -1.32 18.58 2.42
CA MET A 14 0.01 19.19 2.27
C MET A 14 -0.01 20.44 1.38
N VAL A 15 -1.11 20.66 0.65
CA VAL A 15 -1.40 21.85 -0.17
C VAL A 15 -2.85 22.27 0.09
N ASP A 16 -3.08 23.56 0.32
CA ASP A 16 -4.42 24.09 0.53
C ASP A 16 -5.26 24.08 -0.76
N THR A 17 -6.57 23.88 -0.62
CA THR A 17 -7.53 23.97 -1.73
C THR A 17 -7.80 25.44 -2.05
N CYS A 18 -7.50 25.87 -3.28
CA CYS A 18 -7.71 27.27 -3.72
C CYS A 18 -9.19 27.61 -3.99
N GLY A 19 -10.09 26.63 -3.96
CA GLY A 19 -11.54 26.76 -4.16
C GLY A 19 -12.22 25.39 -4.23
N GLY A 20 -13.51 25.33 -3.90
CA GLY A 20 -14.29 24.08 -3.81
C GLY A 20 -14.18 23.36 -2.47
N GLU A 21 -14.92 22.26 -2.31
CA GLU A 21 -14.91 21.40 -1.13
C GLU A 21 -14.69 19.94 -1.55
N ILE A 22 -13.84 19.22 -0.82
CA ILE A 22 -13.63 17.77 -1.00
C ILE A 22 -14.38 17.06 0.11
N ILE A 23 -15.29 16.16 -0.26
CA ILE A 23 -16.07 15.33 0.68
C ILE A 23 -15.48 13.92 0.66
N VAL A 24 -15.00 13.43 1.81
CA VAL A 24 -14.50 12.07 2.02
C VAL A 24 -15.46 11.37 2.97
N SER A 25 -15.96 10.19 2.60
CA SER A 25 -16.90 9.41 3.42
C SER A 25 -18.08 10.22 3.97
N GLY A 26 -18.63 11.14 3.17
CA GLY A 26 -19.77 11.97 3.53
C GLY A 26 -19.48 13.19 4.42
N ARG A 27 -18.20 13.49 4.73
CA ARG A 27 -17.80 14.65 5.52
C ARG A 27 -16.74 15.51 4.80
N PRO A 28 -16.73 16.84 4.99
CA PRO A 28 -15.69 17.70 4.42
C PRO A 28 -14.29 17.30 4.89
N ILE A 29 -13.31 17.25 3.98
CA ILE A 29 -11.91 16.87 4.27
C ILE A 29 -11.27 17.77 5.34
N ALA A 30 -11.68 19.04 5.38
CA ALA A 30 -11.22 20.03 6.37
C ALA A 30 -11.65 19.69 7.80
N SER A 31 -12.73 18.91 7.97
CA SER A 31 -13.28 18.51 9.27
C SER A 31 -12.55 17.33 9.92
N TYR A 32 -11.74 16.58 9.17
CA TYR A 32 -10.92 15.50 9.71
C TYR A 32 -9.68 16.05 10.41
N GLY A 33 -9.30 15.42 11.53
CA GLY A 33 -7.96 15.61 12.10
C GLY A 33 -6.89 15.04 11.16
N LEU A 34 -5.69 15.65 11.07
CA LEU A 34 -4.64 15.18 10.16
C LEU A 34 -4.29 13.69 10.33
N ARG A 35 -4.25 13.21 11.58
CA ARG A 35 -3.96 11.80 11.88
C ARG A 35 -5.10 10.88 11.46
N GLU A 36 -6.34 11.31 11.64
CA GLU A 36 -7.54 10.58 11.23
C GLU A 36 -7.60 10.48 9.71
N LEU A 37 -7.44 11.61 9.02
CA LEU A 37 -7.43 11.67 7.56
C LEU A 37 -6.35 10.75 6.94
N ARG A 38 -5.14 10.74 7.51
CA ARG A 38 -4.05 9.86 7.05
C ARG A 38 -4.28 8.38 7.33
N HIS A 39 -5.16 8.01 8.25
CA HIS A 39 -5.54 6.60 8.42
C HIS A 39 -6.52 6.14 7.35
N VAL A 40 -7.41 7.04 6.90
CA VAL A 40 -8.41 6.79 5.85
C VAL A 40 -7.77 6.42 4.51
N PHE A 41 -6.57 6.95 4.23
CA PHE A 41 -5.82 6.65 3.01
C PHE A 41 -4.66 5.67 3.25
N SER A 42 -4.54 4.67 2.39
CA SER A 42 -3.34 3.85 2.20
C SER A 42 -2.60 4.35 0.96
N MET A 43 -1.30 4.60 1.08
CA MET A 43 -0.47 5.03 -0.05
C MET A 43 0.46 3.90 -0.47
N ILE A 44 0.47 3.59 -1.76
CA ILE A 44 1.46 2.69 -2.36
C ILE A 44 2.42 3.58 -3.16
N PRO A 45 3.70 3.68 -2.76
CA PRO A 45 4.68 4.50 -3.47
C PRO A 45 5.01 3.90 -4.85
N GLN A 46 5.48 4.75 -5.77
CA GLN A 46 5.91 4.32 -7.12
C GLN A 46 7.01 3.25 -7.06
N ASP A 47 7.97 3.43 -6.16
CA ASP A 47 9.02 2.45 -5.84
C ASP A 47 8.61 1.64 -4.59
N PRO A 48 8.07 0.42 -4.75
CA PRO A 48 7.67 -0.41 -3.62
C PRO A 48 8.89 -0.84 -2.81
N VAL A 49 8.95 -0.39 -1.55
CA VAL A 49 10.01 -0.77 -0.61
C VAL A 49 9.55 -1.93 0.26
N LEU A 50 10.32 -3.02 0.20
CA LEU A 50 10.25 -4.14 1.13
C LEU A 50 11.47 -4.11 2.05
N PHE A 51 11.28 -4.57 3.29
CA PHE A 51 12.29 -4.63 4.31
C PHE A 51 12.83 -6.05 4.43
N ASP A 52 14.05 -6.14 4.96
CA ASP A 52 14.64 -7.40 5.37
C ASP A 52 13.73 -8.09 6.41
N GLY A 53 13.25 -9.29 6.11
CA GLY A 53 12.35 -10.04 6.99
C GLY A 53 11.67 -11.20 6.28
N THR A 54 10.38 -11.44 6.61
CA THR A 54 9.52 -12.42 5.95
C THR A 54 8.45 -11.75 5.10
N VAL A 55 7.73 -12.53 4.28
CA VAL A 55 6.57 -12.02 3.54
C VAL A 55 5.51 -11.51 4.53
N ALA A 56 5.21 -12.27 5.59
CA ALA A 56 4.26 -11.89 6.64
C ALA A 56 4.67 -10.57 7.32
N SER A 57 5.93 -10.44 7.76
CA SER A 57 6.38 -9.21 8.43
C SER A 57 6.38 -7.99 7.52
N ASN A 58 6.56 -8.19 6.21
CA ASN A 58 6.44 -7.14 5.23
C ASN A 58 4.98 -6.75 4.96
N LEU A 59 4.05 -7.69 4.99
CA LEU A 59 2.63 -7.44 4.75
C LEU A 59 1.94 -6.83 5.97
N ASP A 60 2.33 -7.27 7.17
CA ASP A 60 1.79 -6.79 8.44
C ASP A 60 2.90 -6.63 9.50
N PRO A 61 3.57 -5.46 9.51
CA PRO A 61 4.68 -5.18 10.44
C PRO A 61 4.28 -5.18 11.92
N PHE A 62 2.98 -5.10 12.23
CA PHE A 62 2.47 -5.04 13.59
C PHE A 62 1.83 -6.36 14.06
N SER A 63 1.82 -7.39 13.20
CA SER A 63 1.30 -8.72 13.50
C SER A 63 -0.13 -8.70 14.07
N GLN A 64 -0.99 -7.87 13.48
CA GLN A 64 -2.42 -7.71 13.80
C GLN A 64 -3.34 -8.59 12.93
N ALA A 65 -2.83 -9.11 11.82
CA ALA A 65 -3.52 -9.99 10.91
C ALA A 65 -3.22 -11.47 11.27
N THR A 66 -4.26 -12.30 11.16
CA THR A 66 -4.11 -13.74 11.22
C THR A 66 -3.41 -14.27 9.96
N PRO A 67 -2.75 -15.44 10.00
CA PRO A 67 -2.18 -16.07 8.82
C PRO A 67 -3.18 -16.21 7.67
N GLU A 68 -4.45 -16.52 7.98
CA GLU A 68 -5.53 -16.66 7.01
C GLU A 68 -5.84 -15.34 6.31
N GLU A 69 -5.84 -14.22 7.04
CA GLU A 69 -6.01 -12.88 6.48
C GLU A 69 -4.84 -12.51 5.56
N VAL A 70 -3.60 -12.80 5.96
CA VAL A 70 -2.40 -12.59 5.12
C VAL A 70 -2.51 -13.37 3.82
N TRP A 71 -2.86 -14.65 3.91
CA TRP A 71 -3.08 -15.50 2.75
C TRP A 71 -4.24 -15.04 1.87
N ARG A 72 -5.29 -14.46 2.46
CA ARG A 72 -6.41 -13.88 1.71
C ARG A 72 -5.99 -12.60 0.98
N ALA A 73 -5.19 -11.75 1.61
CA ALA A 73 -4.64 -10.56 0.95
C ALA A 73 -3.74 -10.94 -0.23
N LEU A 74 -2.89 -11.95 -0.07
CA LEU A 74 -2.06 -12.50 -1.15
C LEU A 74 -2.90 -13.08 -2.30
N GLU A 75 -4.03 -13.72 -1.99
CA GLU A 75 -4.96 -14.22 -3.00
C GLU A 75 -5.58 -13.08 -3.83
N LEU A 76 -6.04 -12.01 -3.16
CA LEU A 76 -6.67 -10.86 -3.82
C LEU A 76 -5.74 -10.13 -4.80
N VAL A 77 -4.43 -10.21 -4.59
CA VAL A 77 -3.42 -9.62 -5.48
C VAL A 77 -2.74 -10.65 -6.41
N GLY A 78 -3.21 -11.89 -6.43
CA GLY A 78 -2.66 -12.94 -7.30
C GLY A 78 -1.27 -13.48 -6.90
N MET A 79 -0.80 -13.21 -5.68
CA MET A 79 0.52 -13.64 -5.18
C MET A 79 0.48 -14.95 -4.37
N ARG A 80 -0.70 -15.48 -4.02
CA ARG A 80 -0.82 -16.68 -3.19
C ARG A 80 -0.02 -17.86 -3.75
N GLY A 81 -0.19 -18.18 -5.03
CA GLY A 81 0.49 -19.32 -5.67
C GLY A 81 2.01 -19.17 -5.69
N HIS A 82 2.51 -17.96 -5.95
CA HIS A 82 3.94 -17.66 -5.93
C HIS A 82 4.53 -17.86 -4.54
N VAL A 83 3.94 -17.22 -3.52
CA VAL A 83 4.40 -17.30 -2.13
C VAL A 83 4.26 -18.73 -1.59
N ALA A 84 3.20 -19.45 -1.92
CA ALA A 84 3.00 -20.84 -1.51
C ALA A 84 4.03 -21.82 -2.10
N ALA A 85 4.63 -21.49 -3.24
CA ALA A 85 5.71 -22.28 -3.84
C ALA A 85 7.08 -22.02 -3.19
N GLU A 86 7.23 -20.92 -2.44
CA GLU A 86 8.47 -20.63 -1.72
C GLU A 86 8.62 -21.51 -0.47
N SER A 87 9.87 -21.86 -0.16
CA SER A 87 10.18 -22.57 1.09
C SER A 87 9.88 -21.68 2.29
N GLY A 88 8.82 -22.01 3.03
CA GLY A 88 8.36 -21.25 4.19
C GLY A 88 7.05 -20.48 3.96
N GLY A 89 6.53 -20.39 2.73
CA GLY A 89 5.26 -19.72 2.47
C GLY A 89 5.30 -18.24 2.89
N ILE A 90 4.36 -17.82 3.73
CA ILE A 90 4.37 -16.46 4.29
C ILE A 90 5.57 -16.17 5.20
N GLU A 91 6.28 -17.19 5.68
CA GLU A 91 7.54 -17.05 6.42
C GLU A 91 8.76 -17.05 5.51
N ALA A 92 8.58 -17.10 4.18
CA ALA A 92 9.67 -17.02 3.23
C ALA A 92 10.44 -15.70 3.37
N ARG A 93 11.76 -15.78 3.17
CA ARG A 93 12.72 -14.67 3.35
C ARG A 93 12.54 -13.62 2.26
N VAL A 94 12.30 -12.37 2.66
CA VAL A 94 12.27 -11.20 1.76
C VAL A 94 13.56 -10.41 1.96
N GLN A 95 14.51 -10.48 1.04
CA GLN A 95 15.81 -9.77 1.15
C GLN A 95 15.62 -8.25 1.27
N GLU A 96 16.62 -7.54 1.82
CA GLU A 96 16.61 -6.07 1.89
C GLU A 96 16.23 -5.45 0.53
N GLY A 97 15.29 -4.51 0.53
CA GLY A 97 14.77 -3.88 -0.69
C GLY A 97 13.90 -4.79 -1.56
N GLY A 98 13.66 -6.04 -1.16
CA GLY A 98 12.93 -7.04 -1.94
C GLY A 98 13.67 -7.47 -3.20
N LEU A 99 15.01 -7.58 -3.12
CA LEU A 99 15.87 -7.94 -4.26
C LEU A 99 15.56 -9.31 -4.86
N ASN A 100 14.97 -10.23 -4.10
CA ASN A 100 14.52 -11.54 -4.57
C ASN A 100 13.13 -11.54 -5.23
N TYR A 101 12.49 -10.38 -5.36
CA TYR A 101 11.22 -10.19 -6.07
C TYR A 101 11.39 -9.29 -7.29
N SER A 102 10.61 -9.50 -8.33
CA SER A 102 10.50 -8.56 -9.44
C SER A 102 9.84 -7.25 -8.99
N VAL A 103 10.01 -6.18 -9.78
CA VAL A 103 9.36 -4.88 -9.49
C VAL A 103 7.84 -5.06 -9.35
N GLY A 104 7.20 -5.77 -10.29
CA GLY A 104 5.75 -6.03 -10.26
C GLY A 104 5.32 -6.84 -9.04
N GLN A 105 6.10 -7.84 -8.63
CA GLN A 105 5.81 -8.61 -7.41
C GLN A 105 5.92 -7.74 -6.16
N ARG A 106 6.91 -6.85 -6.08
CA ARG A 106 7.00 -5.89 -4.96
C ARG A 106 5.79 -4.96 -4.91
N GLN A 107 5.28 -4.51 -6.06
CA GLN A 107 4.06 -3.71 -6.12
C GLN A 107 2.85 -4.48 -5.59
N LEU A 108 2.67 -5.75 -6.00
CA LEU A 108 1.59 -6.61 -5.53
C LEU A 108 1.70 -6.89 -4.02
N LEU A 109 2.91 -7.09 -3.49
CA LEU A 109 3.13 -7.25 -2.05
C LEU A 109 2.80 -5.96 -1.27
N CYS A 110 3.14 -4.79 -1.80
CA CYS A 110 2.72 -3.51 -1.21
C CYS A 110 1.20 -3.30 -1.30
N LEU A 111 0.54 -3.79 -2.36
CA LEU A 111 -0.92 -3.78 -2.46
C LEU A 111 -1.55 -4.71 -1.43
N ALA A 112 -1.02 -5.92 -1.23
CA ALA A 112 -1.49 -6.83 -0.18
C ALA A 112 -1.33 -6.21 1.22
N ARG A 113 -0.21 -5.53 1.49
CA ARG A 113 0.01 -4.73 2.71
C ARG A 113 -1.09 -3.67 2.90
N ALA A 114 -1.45 -2.95 1.84
CA ALA A 114 -2.50 -1.95 1.90
C ALA A 114 -3.89 -2.56 2.19
N LEU A 115 -4.18 -3.75 1.63
CA LEU A 115 -5.44 -4.47 1.86
C LEU A 115 -5.60 -4.99 3.28
N LEU A 116 -4.50 -5.29 3.98
CA LEU A 116 -4.52 -5.73 5.38
C LEU A 116 -4.78 -4.58 6.36
N LYS A 117 -4.62 -3.32 5.93
CA LYS A 117 -4.86 -2.15 6.78
C LYS A 117 -6.37 -1.93 6.97
N ARG A 118 -6.88 -2.41 8.10
CA ARG A 118 -8.32 -2.42 8.47
C ARG A 118 -9.01 -1.05 8.43
N ASP A 119 -8.26 0.03 8.66
CA ASP A 119 -8.81 1.39 8.76
C ASP A 119 -8.73 2.21 7.47
N SER A 120 -8.22 1.63 6.38
CA SER A 120 -8.12 2.35 5.11
C SER A 120 -9.37 2.16 4.23
N ALA A 121 -10.01 3.27 3.88
CA ALA A 121 -11.17 3.27 2.98
C ALA A 121 -10.77 3.51 1.52
N PHE A 122 -9.57 4.07 1.28
CA PHE A 122 -9.08 4.39 -0.06
C PHE A 122 -7.62 3.98 -0.21
N ILE A 123 -7.29 3.39 -1.36
CA ILE A 123 -5.91 3.13 -1.78
C ILE A 123 -5.54 4.18 -2.82
N LEU A 124 -4.50 4.94 -2.53
CA LEU A 124 -3.87 5.89 -3.44
C LEU A 124 -2.63 5.24 -4.03
N MET A 125 -2.64 5.03 -5.34
CA MET A 125 -1.52 4.53 -6.10
C MET A 125 -1.06 5.64 -7.04
N ASP A 126 0.22 5.99 -6.96
CA ASP A 126 0.84 6.86 -7.96
C ASP A 126 1.45 5.91 -9.01
N GLU A 127 0.88 5.86 -10.20
CA GLU A 127 1.50 5.15 -11.34
C GLU A 127 2.20 6.18 -12.21
N PRO A 128 3.52 6.10 -12.45
CA PRO A 128 4.09 6.75 -13.61
C PRO A 128 3.63 5.95 -14.83
N THR A 129 2.64 6.47 -15.56
CA THR A 129 2.30 5.92 -16.88
C THR A 129 3.47 6.15 -17.85
N SER A 130 4.46 5.25 -17.83
CA SER A 130 5.53 5.06 -18.83
C SER A 130 6.50 3.99 -18.30
N ALA A 131 6.68 2.80 -18.86
CA ALA A 131 6.29 2.23 -20.13
C ALA A 131 6.11 0.71 -19.91
N PHE A 132 4.97 0.17 -20.35
CA PHE A 132 4.92 -1.23 -20.73
C PHE A 132 5.60 -1.32 -22.10
N GLU A 133 6.84 -1.84 -22.11
CA GLU A 133 7.40 -2.63 -23.22
C GLU A 133 8.03 -3.90 -22.63
#